data_AF-F9ZZ67-F1
#
_entry.id   AF-F9ZZ67-F1
#
_cell.length_a   1.000
_cell.length_b   1.000
_cell.length_c   1.000
_cell.angle_alpha   90.00
_cell.angle_beta   90.00
_cell.angle_gamma   90.00
#
_symmetry.space_group_name_H-M   'P 1'
#
loop_
_entity.id
_entity.type
_entity.pdbx_description
1 polymer ?
#
loop_
_entity_poly.entity_id
_entity_poly.type
_entity_poly.pdbx_seq_one_letter_code
_entity_poly.pdbx_strand_id
1 'polypeptide(L)' 'MNYLLIIVAVLSAFLQGGCSVAPWERGTLAKPQMALEPNPLQTELRGHVYGSREAATTSGSGAGGGCGCY' A
#
# COMPACT_ATOMS: atom_id res chain seq x y z
N MET A 1 -32.53 -0.70 28.84
CA MET A 1 -32.36 0.19 27.67
C MET A 1 -31.04 0.97 27.71
N ASN A 2 -30.73 1.69 28.80
CA ASN A 2 -29.54 2.58 28.86
C ASN A 2 -28.19 1.87 28.74
N TYR A 3 -28.04 0.65 29.28
CA TYR A 3 -26.77 -0.10 29.17
C TYR A 3 -26.41 -0.45 27.72
N LEU A 4 -27.40 -0.72 26.87
CA LEU A 4 -27.17 -1.03 25.46
C LEU A 4 -26.65 0.20 24.71
N LEU A 5 -27.18 1.39 25.00
CA LEU A 5 -26.70 2.65 24.44
C LEU A 5 -25.25 2.96 24.88
N ILE A 6 -24.91 2.68 26.14
CA ILE A 6 -23.55 2.87 26.65
C ILE A 6 -22.56 1.94 25.95
N ILE A 7 -22.93 0.67 25.74
CA ILE A 7 -22.08 -0.31 25.04
C ILE A 7 -21.83 0.11 23.58
N VAL A 8 -22.88 0.57 22.88
CA VAL A 8 -22.75 1.05 21.49
C VAL A 8 -21.87 2.30 21.41
N ALA A 9 -22.02 3.24 22.35
CA ALA A 9 -21.20 4.45 22.39
C ALA A 9 -19.72 4.12 22.62
N VAL A 10 -19.43 3.22 23.57
CA VAL A 10 -18.06 2.78 23.85
C VAL A 10 -17.45 2.06 22.66
N LEU A 11 -18.20 1.16 21.99
CA LEU A 11 -17.73 0.44 20.82
C LEU A 11 -17.40 1.40 19.66
N SER A 12 -18.23 2.41 19.42
CA SER A 12 -18.00 3.40 18.35
C SER A 12 -16.72 4.22 18.54
N ALA A 13 -16.31 4.47 19.79
CA ALA A 13 -15.10 5.22 20.10
C ALA A 13 -13.82 4.45 19.72
N PHE A 14 -13.83 3.12 19.79
CA PHE A 14 -12.68 2.28 19.44
C PHE A 14 -12.45 2.15 17.92
N LEU A 15 -13.47 2.39 17.08
CA LEU A 15 -13.34 2.27 15.63
C LEU A 15 -12.61 3.47 14.97
N GLN A 16 -12.40 4.56 15.69
CA GLN A 16 -11.75 5.77 15.13
C GLN A 16 -10.20 5.73 15.21
N GLY A 17 -9.60 4.64 15.69
CA GLY A 17 -8.15 4.48 15.90
C GLY A 17 -7.32 4.24 14.63
N GLY A 18 -7.75 4.74 13.46
CA GLY A 18 -6.95 4.68 12.25
C GLY A 18 -5.83 5.71 12.29
N CYS A 19 -4.57 5.27 12.41
CA CYS A 19 -3.44 6.18 12.30
C CYS A 19 -3.39 6.73 10.86
N SER A 20 -3.69 8.01 10.70
CA SER A 20 -3.58 8.70 9.41
C SER A 20 -2.09 8.94 9.14
N VAL A 21 -1.46 7.98 8.46
CA VAL A 21 -0.07 8.09 8.01
C VAL A 21 -0.09 8.66 6.60
N ALA A 22 0.71 9.68 6.34
CA ALA A 22 0.73 10.26 5.01
C ALA A 22 1.34 9.24 4.00
N PRO A 23 0.83 9.15 2.76
CA PRO A 23 1.25 8.12 1.82
C PRO A 23 2.77 8.03 1.55
N TRP A 24 3.48 9.15 1.68
CA TRP A 24 4.93 9.29 1.50
C TRP A 24 5.76 8.91 2.74
N GLU A 25 5.17 8.89 3.94
CA GLU A 25 5.85 8.46 5.18
C GLU A 25 6.02 6.93 5.24
N ARG A 26 5.35 6.20 4.33
CA ARG A 26 5.56 4.76 4.17
C ARG A 26 7.01 4.42 3.84
N GLY A 27 7.74 5.27 3.11
CA GLY A 27 9.15 5.04 2.79
C GLY A 27 10.07 5.06 4.02
N THR A 28 9.73 5.84 5.05
CA THR A 28 10.53 5.97 6.29
C THR A 28 10.11 4.98 7.38
N LEU A 29 8.82 4.62 7.42
CA LEU A 29 8.26 3.70 8.42
C LEU A 29 8.33 2.23 7.99
N ALA A 30 8.40 1.94 6.69
CA ALA A 30 8.51 0.58 6.19
C ALA A 30 9.92 0.04 6.41
N LYS A 31 9.99 -1.15 6.99
CA LYS A 31 11.25 -1.89 7.08
C LYS A 31 11.61 -2.45 5.70
N PRO A 32 12.90 -2.69 5.39
CA PRO A 32 13.30 -3.23 4.09
C PRO A 32 12.58 -4.52 3.68
N GLN A 33 12.28 -5.41 4.65
CA GLN A 33 11.52 -6.65 4.40
C GLN A 33 10.01 -6.46 4.14
N MET A 34 9.49 -5.25 4.32
CA MET A 34 8.09 -4.88 4.02
C MET A 34 7.96 -4.31 2.59
N ALA A 35 9.05 -4.32 1.81
CA ALA A 35 9.02 -3.90 0.42
C ALA A 35 8.03 -4.76 -0.38
N LEU A 36 7.16 -4.08 -1.13
CA LEU A 36 6.17 -4.74 -2.00
C LEU A 36 6.85 -5.55 -3.11
N GLU A 37 8.00 -5.06 -3.56
CA GLU A 37 8.87 -5.70 -4.53
C GLU A 37 10.29 -5.78 -3.96
N PRO A 38 10.75 -6.95 -3.50
CA PRO A 38 12.09 -7.12 -2.95
C PRO A 38 13.20 -6.96 -3.99
N ASN A 39 12.92 -7.23 -5.27
CA ASN A 39 13.92 -7.24 -6.35
C ASN A 39 13.48 -6.34 -7.52
N PRO A 40 13.45 -5.01 -7.34
CA PRO A 40 12.87 -4.09 -8.32
C PRO A 40 13.51 -4.19 -9.70
N LEU A 41 14.84 -4.33 -9.78
CA LEU A 41 15.56 -4.46 -11.04
C LEU A 41 15.13 -5.69 -11.85
N GLN A 42 14.87 -6.81 -11.17
CA GLN A 42 14.46 -8.04 -11.83
C GLN A 42 13.02 -7.94 -12.33
N THR A 43 12.16 -7.28 -11.57
CA THR A 43 10.76 -7.04 -11.95
C THR A 43 10.65 -6.09 -13.13
N GLU A 44 11.42 -5.01 -13.16
CA GLU A 44 11.52 -4.10 -14.31
C GLU A 44 12.01 -4.82 -15.57
N LEU A 45 13.08 -5.62 -15.47
CA LEU A 45 13.60 -6.41 -16.58
C LEU A 45 12.56 -7.38 -17.13
N ARG A 46 11.85 -8.09 -16.25
CA ARG A 46 10.77 -9.00 -16.65
C ARG A 46 9.61 -8.23 -17.29
N GLY A 47 9.21 -7.12 -16.69
CA GLY A 47 8.20 -6.22 -17.24
C GLY A 47 8.53 -5.85 -18.68
N HIS A 48 9.73 -5.30 -18.93
CA HIS A 48 10.18 -4.93 -20.27
C HIS A 48 10.12 -6.09 -21.28
N VAL A 49 10.50 -7.31 -20.87
CA VAL A 49 10.42 -8.52 -21.72
C VAL A 49 8.97 -8.90 -22.02
N TYR A 50 8.08 -8.89 -21.02
CA TYR A 50 6.66 -9.19 -21.20
C TYR A 50 5.95 -8.13 -22.04
N GLY A 51 6.16 -6.84 -21.77
CA GLY A 51 5.59 -5.73 -22.55
C GLY A 51 6.00 -5.81 -24.02
N SER A 52 7.27 -6.13 -24.30
CA SER A 52 7.77 -6.34 -25.67
C SER A 52 7.09 -7.53 -26.36
N ARG A 53 6.77 -8.59 -25.62
CA ARG A 53 6.12 -9.79 -26.16
C ARG A 53 4.64 -9.59 -26.43
N GLU A 54 3.96 -8.83 -25.58
CA GLU A 54 2.51 -8.64 -25.65
C GLU A 54 2.11 -7.40 -26.47
N ALA A 55 3.10 -6.69 -27.05
CA ALA A 55 2.92 -5.35 -27.63
C ALA A 55 2.17 -4.39 -26.69
N ALA A 56 2.33 -4.62 -25.38
CA ALA A 56 1.70 -3.85 -24.33
C ALA A 56 2.66 -2.74 -23.90
N THR A 57 2.19 -1.49 -23.97
CA THR A 57 2.96 -0.30 -23.56
C THR A 57 3.11 -0.17 -22.05
N THR A 58 2.39 -0.99 -21.27
CA THR A 58 2.37 -0.94 -19.80
C THR A 58 2.48 -2.34 -19.22
N SER A 59 3.69 -2.72 -18.82
CA SER A 59 3.99 -3.99 -18.15
C SER A 59 4.61 -3.71 -16.79
N GLY A 60 3.82 -3.11 -15.90
CA GLY A 60 4.29 -2.70 -14.58
C GLY A 60 3.26 -3.02 -13.51
N SER A 61 3.66 -3.80 -12.50
CA SER A 61 2.97 -3.89 -11.22
C SER A 61 3.01 -2.51 -10.56
N GLY A 62 1.89 -2.03 -10.02
CA GLY A 62 1.81 -0.72 -9.37
C GLY A 62 2.97 -0.50 -8.40
N ALA A 63 3.79 0.50 -8.69
CA ALA A 63 5.03 0.77 -7.98
C ALA A 63 4.74 0.94 -6.48
N GLY A 64 5.36 0.08 -5.67
CA GLY A 64 5.24 0.10 -4.24
C GLY A 64 5.73 1.43 -3.67
N GLY A 65 4.77 2.29 -3.31
CA GLY A 65 4.84 3.31 -2.25
C GLY A 65 6.19 4.01 -2.03
N GLY A 66 6.54 4.94 -2.92
CA GLY A 66 7.56 5.97 -2.70
C GLY A 66 7.35 7.11 -3.67
N CYS A 67 7.19 8.34 -3.16
CA CYS A 67 7.04 9.61 -3.88
C CYS A 67 5.86 9.77 -4.86
N GLY A 68 5.11 8.71 -5.19
CA GLY A 68 3.82 8.80 -5.89
C GLY A 68 3.85 9.47 -7.28
N CYS A 69 5.02 9.61 -7.89
CA CYS A 69 5.13 10.11 -9.26
C CYS A 69 4.91 8.93 -10.20
N TYR A 70 3.65 8.78 -10.63
CA TYR A 70 3.29 8.13 -11.89
C TYR A 70 3.68 9.03 -13.07
#